data_AF-A0A0S8IDX7-F1
#
_entry.id   AF-A0A0S8IDX7-F1
#
_cell.length_a   1.000
_cell.length_b   1.000
_cell.length_c   1.000
_cell.angle_alpha   90.00
_cell.angle_beta   90.00
_cell.angle_gamma   90.00
#
_symmetry.space_group_name_H-M   'P 1'
#
loop_
_entity.id
_entity.type
_entity.pdbx_description
1 polymer ?
#
loop_
_entity_poly.entity_id
_entity_poly.type
_entity_poly.pdbx_seq_one_letter_code
_entity_poly.pdbx_strand_id
1 'polypeptide(L)'
;MIAALKRHEIKEASEEYRSFAQIEKIAYDDIKPGYKKKFIFKELNEKIELWQMFALRYLVYRYVNFIEPNKHQLDIDCYDFFSTFLGVFEVSNQRKRLVGTVRIISGDNRSPYADLIKDIMYNLDGHRISELSDKPTLFPIMHTYDIPEEYLRDFSSDNNPPQIQNSKPFEISRLAILPEYWCVKEGIEDGIHELILLDAWESNPNKNIYFIATHPRTRKKYERLGFKIVPGTSERLYKHIKQLAIAMVLNLENYIKKPNPYSERCKAIFKSYLKKGYFERK
;
A
#
# COMPACT_ATOMS: atom_id res chain seq x y z
N MET A 1 9.29 37.16 -14.04
CA MET A 1 9.59 36.75 -12.64
C MET A 1 9.08 35.34 -12.32
N ILE A 2 7.80 35.02 -12.56
CA ILE A 2 7.21 33.67 -12.33
C ILE A 2 7.90 32.56 -13.14
N ALA A 3 8.32 32.83 -14.38
CA ALA A 3 9.05 31.86 -15.21
C ALA A 3 10.49 31.56 -14.73
N ALA A 4 11.09 32.45 -13.93
CA ALA A 4 12.44 32.25 -13.38
C ALA A 4 12.39 31.39 -12.10
N LEU A 5 11.36 31.58 -11.26
CA LEU A 5 11.10 30.75 -10.08
C LEU A 5 10.76 29.31 -10.48
N LYS A 6 9.88 29.11 -11.47
CA LYS A 6 9.57 27.77 -12.02
C LYS A 6 10.79 27.05 -12.59
N ARG A 7 11.74 27.77 -13.20
CA ARG A 7 12.97 27.17 -13.73
C ARG A 7 13.97 26.80 -12.63
N HIS A 8 13.93 27.47 -11.47
CA HIS A 8 14.79 27.14 -10.33
C HIS A 8 14.29 25.88 -9.61
N GLU A 9 12.97 25.79 -9.33
CA GLU A 9 12.35 24.63 -8.67
C GLU A 9 12.45 23.33 -9.50
N ILE A 10 12.28 23.43 -10.83
CA ILE A 10 12.46 22.28 -11.73
C ILE A 10 13.92 21.80 -11.77
N LYS A 11 14.88 22.72 -11.61
CA LYS A 11 16.31 22.41 -11.62
C LYS A 11 16.73 21.74 -10.32
N GLU A 12 16.27 22.23 -9.17
CA GLU A 12 16.49 21.63 -7.84
C GLU A 12 15.90 20.23 -7.75
N ALA A 13 14.66 20.04 -8.21
CA ALA A 13 14.06 18.71 -8.30
C ALA A 13 14.93 17.79 -9.18
N SER A 14 15.35 18.24 -10.38
CA SER A 14 16.19 17.45 -11.30
C SER A 14 17.58 17.10 -10.75
N GLU A 15 18.14 17.94 -9.87
CA GLU A 15 19.41 17.69 -9.17
C GLU A 15 19.22 16.69 -8.02
N GLU A 16 18.11 16.76 -7.26
CA GLU A 16 17.69 15.70 -6.34
C GLU A 16 17.51 14.35 -7.06
N TYR A 17 16.86 14.34 -8.23
CA TYR A 17 16.66 13.15 -9.07
C TYR A 17 17.97 12.52 -9.55
N ARG A 18 18.94 13.33 -9.99
CA ARG A 18 20.27 12.84 -10.41
C ARG A 18 21.08 12.30 -9.23
N SER A 19 20.86 12.86 -8.03
CA SER A 19 21.46 12.31 -6.81
C SER A 19 20.94 10.90 -6.50
N PHE A 20 19.67 10.57 -6.77
CA PHE A 20 19.12 9.24 -6.48
C PHE A 20 19.71 8.12 -7.35
N ALA A 21 19.88 8.35 -8.67
CA ALA A 21 20.57 7.39 -9.54
C ALA A 21 22.07 7.25 -9.19
N GLN A 22 22.69 8.30 -8.61
CA GLN A 22 24.04 8.23 -8.05
C GLN A 22 24.08 7.53 -6.67
N ILE A 23 23.03 7.65 -5.86
CA ILE A 23 22.87 6.96 -4.57
C ILE A 23 22.79 5.44 -4.77
N GLU A 24 22.14 4.95 -5.84
CA GLU A 24 22.10 3.52 -6.18
C GLU A 24 23.47 2.98 -6.60
N LYS A 25 24.31 3.78 -7.27
CA LYS A 25 25.63 3.32 -7.74
C LYS A 25 26.69 3.24 -6.64
N ILE A 26 26.50 3.96 -5.53
CA ILE A 26 27.36 3.89 -4.33
C ILE A 26 26.92 2.74 -3.38
N ALA A 27 25.85 2.00 -3.71
CA ALA A 27 25.14 1.14 -2.76
C ALA A 27 25.77 -0.24 -2.46
N TYR A 28 26.84 -0.67 -3.15
CA TYR A 28 27.40 -2.01 -2.92
C TYR A 28 28.73 -2.06 -2.15
N ASP A 29 29.49 -0.97 -2.09
CA ASP A 29 30.92 -1.07 -1.71
C ASP A 29 31.25 -0.69 -0.25
N ASP A 30 30.31 -0.21 0.57
CA ASP A 30 30.62 0.33 1.91
C ASP A 30 29.77 -0.24 3.08
N ILE A 31 29.32 -1.49 3.00
CA ILE A 31 28.74 -2.16 4.18
C ILE A 31 29.86 -2.63 5.10
N LYS A 32 30.17 -1.83 6.13
CA LYS A 32 31.07 -2.26 7.22
C LYS A 32 30.57 -3.60 7.79
N PRO A 33 31.44 -4.62 7.89
CA PRO A 33 31.08 -5.91 8.51
C PRO A 33 30.57 -5.69 9.94
N GLY A 34 29.33 -6.10 10.23
CA GLY A 34 28.78 -6.16 11.59
C GLY A 34 27.60 -5.23 11.92
N TYR A 35 27.15 -4.36 11.01
CA TYR A 35 25.96 -3.52 11.28
C TYR A 35 24.65 -4.27 11.02
N LYS A 36 23.73 -4.26 11.99
CA LYS A 36 22.40 -4.86 11.85
C LYS A 36 21.46 -3.88 11.17
N LYS A 37 20.87 -4.31 10.04
CA LYS A 37 19.79 -3.59 9.37
C LYS A 37 18.62 -3.39 10.36
N LYS A 38 17.93 -2.26 10.23
CA LYS A 38 16.73 -1.96 11.00
C LYS A 38 15.61 -1.60 10.04
N PHE A 39 14.42 -2.11 10.29
CA PHE A 39 13.24 -1.84 9.48
C PHE A 39 12.24 -1.03 10.28
N ILE A 40 11.79 0.10 9.72
CA ILE A 40 10.78 0.99 10.31
C ILE A 40 9.50 0.87 9.51
N PHE A 41 8.41 0.44 10.15
CA PHE A 41 7.09 0.26 9.54
C PHE A 41 6.17 1.40 10.00
N LYS A 42 5.65 2.19 9.05
CA LYS A 42 4.80 3.37 9.33
C LYS A 42 3.81 3.67 8.21
N GLU A 43 2.82 4.49 8.51
CA GLU A 43 2.04 5.19 7.46
C GLU A 43 2.94 6.20 6.72
N LEU A 44 2.83 6.24 5.39
CA LEU A 44 3.54 7.17 4.53
C LEU A 44 2.67 8.41 4.31
N ASN A 45 3.10 9.53 4.89
CA ASN A 45 2.27 10.73 4.99
C ASN A 45 2.99 12.02 4.58
N GLU A 46 4.29 11.95 4.28
CA GLU A 46 5.06 13.07 3.77
C GLU A 46 5.15 13.02 2.24
N LYS A 47 5.22 14.19 1.58
CA LYS A 47 5.29 14.29 0.11
C LYS A 47 6.43 13.46 -0.48
N ILE A 48 7.61 13.50 0.13
CA ILE A 48 8.77 12.72 -0.32
C ILE A 48 8.57 11.20 -0.14
N GLU A 49 7.90 10.78 0.94
CA GLU A 49 7.59 9.36 1.18
C GLU A 49 6.57 8.83 0.15
N LEU A 50 5.55 9.63 -0.17
CA LEU A 50 4.58 9.31 -1.22
C LEU A 50 5.23 9.22 -2.59
N TRP A 51 6.13 10.16 -2.90
CA TRP A 51 6.90 10.13 -4.14
C TRP A 51 7.74 8.84 -4.25
N GLN A 52 8.49 8.50 -3.19
CA GLN A 52 9.28 7.26 -3.12
C GLN A 52 8.41 6.01 -3.26
N MET A 53 7.20 6.02 -2.69
CA MET A 53 6.24 4.92 -2.80
C MET A 53 5.74 4.72 -4.22
N PHE A 54 5.40 5.79 -4.94
CA PHE A 54 4.98 5.70 -6.34
C PHE A 54 6.11 5.23 -7.26
N ALA A 55 7.35 5.65 -7.00
CA ALA A 55 8.53 5.18 -7.70
C ALA A 55 8.82 3.69 -7.40
N LEU A 56 8.72 3.28 -6.13
CA LEU A 56 8.88 1.88 -5.73
C LEU A 56 7.85 0.97 -6.39
N ARG A 57 6.57 1.39 -6.41
CA ARG A 57 5.50 0.66 -7.12
C ARG A 57 5.83 0.50 -8.59
N TYR A 58 6.21 1.58 -9.27
CA TYR A 58 6.59 1.54 -10.68
C TYR A 58 7.74 0.55 -10.89
N LEU A 59 8.82 0.66 -10.12
CA LEU A 59 9.99 -0.21 -10.23
C LEU A 59 9.60 -1.70 -10.10
N VAL A 60 8.88 -2.05 -9.04
CA VAL A 60 8.49 -3.44 -8.76
C VAL A 60 7.51 -3.96 -9.82
N TYR A 61 6.52 -3.16 -10.21
CA TYR A 61 5.46 -3.58 -11.14
C TYR A 61 5.99 -3.65 -12.57
N ARG A 62 6.97 -2.83 -12.94
CA ARG A 62 7.73 -2.98 -14.19
C ARG A 62 8.59 -4.23 -14.18
N TYR A 63 9.28 -4.53 -13.07
CA TYR A 63 10.11 -5.73 -12.95
C TYR A 63 9.32 -7.02 -13.20
N VAL A 64 8.06 -7.09 -12.75
CA VAL A 64 7.15 -8.23 -13.00
C VAL A 64 6.24 -8.08 -14.23
N ASN A 65 6.44 -7.04 -15.05
CA ASN A 65 5.66 -6.75 -16.26
C ASN A 65 4.14 -6.58 -16.04
N PHE A 66 3.75 -5.95 -14.93
CA PHE A 66 2.33 -5.66 -14.62
C PHE A 66 1.83 -4.34 -15.21
N ILE A 67 2.74 -3.41 -15.52
CA ILE A 67 2.41 -2.10 -16.11
C ILE A 67 3.36 -1.81 -17.27
N GLU A 68 2.93 -0.96 -18.19
CA GLU A 68 3.77 -0.44 -19.28
C GLU A 68 4.75 0.64 -18.76
N PRO A 69 5.90 0.84 -19.43
CA PRO A 69 6.80 1.93 -19.07
C PRO A 69 6.14 3.29 -19.28
N ASN A 70 6.45 4.26 -18.41
CA ASN A 70 6.03 5.65 -18.58
C ASN A 70 7.21 6.59 -18.31
N LYS A 71 7.15 7.80 -18.88
CA LYS A 71 8.25 8.77 -18.86
C LYS A 71 8.63 9.28 -17.46
N HIS A 72 7.70 9.18 -16.50
CA HIS A 72 7.88 9.69 -15.14
C HIS A 72 8.41 8.66 -14.17
N GLN A 73 8.36 7.38 -14.55
CA GLN A 73 8.75 6.26 -13.69
C GLN A 73 7.98 6.22 -12.35
N LEU A 74 6.71 6.61 -12.39
CA LEU A 74 5.79 6.58 -11.25
C LEU A 74 4.55 5.77 -11.60
N ASP A 75 4.00 5.06 -10.62
CA ASP A 75 2.74 4.33 -10.73
C ASP A 75 1.68 5.01 -9.86
N ILE A 76 0.84 5.83 -10.49
CA ILE A 76 -0.26 6.57 -9.85
C ILE A 76 -1.55 6.28 -10.61
N ASP A 77 -2.62 5.97 -9.90
CA ASP A 77 -3.96 5.76 -10.45
C ASP A 77 -5.04 6.52 -9.66
N CYS A 78 -6.29 6.51 -10.13
CA CYS A 78 -7.38 7.26 -9.51
C CYS A 78 -7.73 6.82 -8.08
N TYR A 79 -7.38 5.58 -7.68
CA TYR A 79 -7.67 5.07 -6.34
C TYR A 79 -6.67 5.59 -5.29
N ASP A 80 -5.53 6.14 -5.71
CA ASP A 80 -4.57 6.76 -4.80
C ASP A 80 -5.18 7.97 -4.05
N PHE A 81 -6.12 8.69 -4.66
CA PHE A 81 -6.85 9.78 -4.01
C PHE A 81 -7.80 9.34 -2.90
N PHE A 82 -8.03 8.03 -2.72
CA PHE A 82 -8.92 7.45 -1.72
C PHE A 82 -8.19 6.49 -0.78
N SER A 83 -6.85 6.57 -0.74
CA SER A 83 -6.03 5.57 -0.07
C SER A 83 -5.25 6.06 1.14
N THR A 84 -5.06 5.16 2.09
CA THR A 84 -3.99 5.19 3.09
C THR A 84 -2.80 4.40 2.55
N PHE A 85 -1.58 4.88 2.77
CA PHE A 85 -0.35 4.25 2.29
C PHE A 85 0.47 3.79 3.48
N LEU A 86 0.81 2.50 3.50
CA LEU A 86 1.64 1.91 4.53
C LEU A 86 2.98 1.50 3.91
N GLY A 87 4.07 1.64 4.65
CA GLY A 87 5.39 1.36 4.11
C GLY A 87 6.42 0.94 5.13
N VAL A 88 7.52 0.43 4.62
CA VAL A 88 8.69 0.01 5.40
C VAL A 88 9.95 0.64 4.86
N PHE A 89 10.72 1.23 5.76
CA PHE A 89 12.04 1.77 5.48
C PHE A 89 13.12 0.84 6.03
N GLU A 90 14.08 0.48 5.20
CA GLU A 90 15.39 0.03 5.67
C GLU A 90 16.18 1.25 6.16
N VAL A 91 16.72 1.15 7.37
CA VAL A 91 17.59 2.16 7.97
C VAL A 91 18.94 1.54 8.27
N SER A 92 19.98 2.11 7.67
CA SER A 92 21.39 1.81 7.92
C SER A 92 22.14 3.12 8.20
N ASN A 93 23.28 3.08 8.90
CA ASN A 93 24.17 4.19 9.34
C ASN A 93 23.79 5.65 8.99
N GLN A 94 23.57 5.97 7.70
CA GLN A 94 23.17 7.31 7.23
C GLN A 94 22.09 7.30 6.14
N ARG A 95 21.45 6.16 5.88
CA ARG A 95 20.50 5.99 4.77
C ARG A 95 19.16 5.45 5.28
N LYS A 96 18.08 6.06 4.80
CA LYS A 96 16.70 5.60 4.93
C LYS A 96 16.20 5.32 3.51
N ARG A 97 15.88 4.07 3.21
CA ARG A 97 15.38 3.64 1.88
C ARG A 97 14.03 2.97 2.04
N LEU A 98 13.02 3.36 1.27
CA LEU A 98 11.75 2.65 1.23
C LEU A 98 11.95 1.32 0.50
N VAL A 99 11.67 0.21 1.17
CA VAL A 99 11.90 -1.16 0.62
C VAL A 99 10.62 -1.94 0.38
N GLY A 100 9.50 -1.46 0.90
CA GLY A 100 8.20 -2.09 0.74
C GLY A 100 7.06 -1.13 1.03
N THR A 101 5.91 -1.36 0.41
CA THR A 101 4.69 -0.57 0.58
C THR A 101 3.44 -1.39 0.26
N VAL A 102 2.31 -0.98 0.83
CA VAL A 102 0.97 -1.46 0.49
C VAL A 102 -0.01 -0.28 0.55
N ARG A 103 -1.07 -0.37 -0.24
CA ARG A 103 -2.15 0.63 -0.32
C ARG A 103 -3.44 0.05 0.26
N ILE A 104 -4.15 0.84 1.06
CA ILE A 104 -5.50 0.53 1.56
C ILE A 104 -6.47 1.57 0.98
N ILE A 105 -7.35 1.13 0.08
CA ILE A 105 -8.35 1.98 -0.59
C ILE A 105 -9.61 2.05 0.29
N SER A 106 -10.12 3.25 0.52
CA SER A 106 -11.42 3.51 1.12
C SER A 106 -12.50 3.65 0.06
N GLY A 107 -13.68 3.06 0.31
CA GLY A 107 -14.84 3.17 -0.57
C GLY A 107 -15.42 4.58 -0.63
N ASP A 108 -15.35 5.34 0.46
CA ASP A 108 -16.16 6.58 0.59
C ASP A 108 -15.33 7.81 0.91
N ASN A 109 -14.14 7.62 1.51
CA ASN A 109 -13.37 8.73 2.05
C ASN A 109 -12.23 9.09 1.10
N ARG A 110 -12.17 10.37 0.73
CA ARG A 110 -10.98 10.92 0.07
C ARG A 110 -9.81 10.88 1.05
N SER A 111 -8.64 10.52 0.53
CA SER A 111 -7.39 10.46 1.29
C SER A 111 -7.05 11.84 1.86
N PRO A 112 -6.55 11.93 3.11
CA PRO A 112 -5.98 13.17 3.63
C PRO A 112 -4.76 13.63 2.82
N TYR A 113 -4.15 12.73 2.03
CA TYR A 113 -2.99 13.01 1.19
C TYR A 113 -3.35 13.41 -0.23
N ALA A 114 -4.63 13.52 -0.55
CA ALA A 114 -5.08 13.74 -1.92
C ALA A 114 -4.48 15.00 -2.55
N ASP A 115 -4.28 16.08 -1.79
CA ASP A 115 -3.70 17.31 -2.33
C ASP A 115 -2.16 17.19 -2.52
N LEU A 116 -1.46 16.44 -1.66
CA LEU A 116 -0.05 16.09 -1.89
C LEU A 116 0.14 15.26 -3.17
N ILE A 117 -0.78 14.32 -3.42
CA ILE A 117 -0.78 13.50 -4.64
C ILE A 117 -1.03 14.39 -5.87
N LYS A 118 -1.98 15.33 -5.79
CA LYS A 118 -2.21 16.31 -6.86
C LYS A 118 -0.96 17.14 -7.15
N ASP A 119 -0.27 17.61 -6.11
CA ASP A 119 0.96 18.37 -6.27
C ASP A 119 2.06 17.55 -6.95
N ILE A 120 2.24 16.28 -6.54
CA ILE A 120 3.18 15.36 -7.19
C ILE A 120 2.83 15.25 -8.68
N MET A 121 1.56 15.01 -9.00
CA MET A 121 1.11 14.86 -10.39
C MET A 121 1.20 16.15 -11.22
N TYR A 122 0.90 17.30 -10.62
CA TYR A 122 1.00 18.60 -11.28
C TYR A 122 2.42 18.85 -11.76
N ASN A 123 3.41 18.50 -10.94
CA ASN A 123 4.82 18.62 -11.27
C ASN A 123 5.28 17.67 -12.40
N LEU A 124 4.51 16.63 -12.71
CA LEU A 124 4.84 15.68 -13.78
C LEU A 124 4.32 16.12 -15.14
N ASP A 125 3.05 16.54 -15.25
CA ASP A 125 2.43 16.80 -16.55
C ASP A 125 1.39 17.94 -16.59
N GLY A 126 1.26 18.74 -15.52
CA GLY A 126 0.56 20.02 -15.48
C GLY A 126 -0.96 20.05 -15.75
N HIS A 127 -1.56 19.05 -16.44
CA HIS A 127 -2.89 19.20 -17.06
C HIS A 127 -3.79 17.94 -17.08
N ARG A 128 -3.37 16.79 -16.55
CA ARG A 128 -4.17 15.53 -16.58
C ARG A 128 -4.78 15.09 -15.24
N ILE A 129 -4.81 15.95 -14.23
CA ILE A 129 -5.30 15.59 -12.89
C ILE A 129 -6.81 15.29 -12.89
N SER A 130 -7.59 15.98 -13.73
CA SER A 130 -9.06 15.80 -13.78
C SER A 130 -9.50 14.43 -14.30
N GLU A 131 -8.69 13.76 -15.12
CA GLU A 131 -9.00 12.42 -15.63
C GLU A 131 -8.84 11.33 -14.56
N LEU A 132 -8.12 11.63 -13.47
CA LEU A 132 -7.81 10.68 -12.40
C LEU A 132 -8.62 10.93 -11.13
N SER A 133 -9.49 11.96 -11.08
CA SER A 133 -10.39 12.16 -9.95
C SER A 133 -11.60 11.21 -9.99
N ASP A 134 -11.96 10.72 -11.17
CA ASP A 134 -13.17 9.92 -11.36
C ASP A 134 -12.81 8.43 -11.24
N LYS A 135 -13.21 7.83 -10.12
CA LYS A 135 -13.10 6.38 -9.94
C LYS A 135 -14.26 5.69 -10.66
N PRO A 136 -14.01 4.68 -11.52
CA PRO A 136 -15.07 4.01 -12.27
C PRO A 136 -15.94 3.09 -11.39
N THR A 137 -15.43 2.67 -10.24
CA THR A 137 -16.08 1.83 -9.23
C THR A 137 -15.53 2.19 -7.85
N LEU A 138 -16.18 1.75 -6.76
CA LEU A 138 -15.65 1.98 -5.40
C LEU A 138 -14.27 1.35 -5.20
N PHE A 139 -14.07 0.14 -5.74
CA PHE A 139 -12.86 -0.65 -5.59
C PHE A 139 -12.44 -1.31 -6.92
N PRO A 140 -11.13 -1.37 -7.24
CA PRO A 140 -10.63 -2.05 -8.44
C PRO A 140 -11.14 -3.49 -8.61
N ILE A 141 -11.31 -4.22 -7.51
CA ILE A 141 -11.77 -5.62 -7.51
C ILE A 141 -13.17 -5.75 -8.12
N MET A 142 -14.05 -4.75 -7.93
CA MET A 142 -15.41 -4.78 -8.47
C MET A 142 -15.41 -4.82 -9.99
N HIS A 143 -14.47 -4.10 -10.62
CA HIS A 143 -14.36 -4.10 -12.07
C HIS A 143 -13.93 -5.47 -12.63
N THR A 144 -13.11 -6.23 -11.91
CA THR A 144 -12.62 -7.53 -12.42
C THR A 144 -13.63 -8.65 -12.23
N TYR A 145 -14.35 -8.64 -11.11
CA TYR A 145 -15.19 -9.76 -10.68
C TYR A 145 -16.68 -9.48 -10.77
N ASP A 146 -17.08 -8.30 -11.24
CA ASP A 146 -18.48 -7.86 -11.31
C ASP A 146 -19.19 -7.98 -9.95
N ILE A 147 -18.46 -7.68 -8.87
CA ILE A 147 -19.01 -7.75 -7.50
C ILE A 147 -20.05 -6.62 -7.37
N PRO A 148 -21.33 -6.94 -7.13
CA PRO A 148 -22.37 -5.93 -7.03
C PRO A 148 -22.18 -5.08 -5.78
N GLU A 149 -22.59 -3.82 -5.84
CA GLU A 149 -22.54 -2.92 -4.67
C GLU A 149 -23.36 -3.45 -3.48
N GLU A 150 -24.44 -4.21 -3.73
CA GLU A 150 -25.22 -4.81 -2.64
C GLU A 150 -24.38 -5.78 -1.79
N TYR A 151 -23.44 -6.52 -2.39
CA TYR A 151 -22.55 -7.42 -1.65
C TYR A 151 -21.67 -6.65 -0.66
N LEU A 152 -21.35 -5.39 -0.96
CA LEU A 152 -20.63 -4.51 -0.03
C LEU A 152 -21.53 -3.99 1.09
N ARG A 153 -22.86 -3.90 0.85
CA ARG A 153 -23.87 -3.50 1.84
C ARG A 153 -24.31 -4.65 2.75
N ASP A 154 -24.10 -5.90 2.34
CA ASP A 154 -24.40 -7.06 3.19
C ASP A 154 -23.54 -7.09 4.46
N PHE A 155 -22.35 -6.47 4.43
CA PHE A 155 -21.55 -6.21 5.63
C PHE A 155 -22.16 -5.15 6.54
N SER A 156 -23.16 -4.38 6.10
CA SER A 156 -23.87 -3.36 6.86
C SER A 156 -25.28 -3.80 7.30
N SER A 157 -25.71 -5.03 6.98
CA SER A 157 -27.11 -5.46 7.17
C SER A 157 -27.50 -5.78 8.63
N ASP A 158 -28.78 -5.58 8.96
CA ASP A 158 -29.38 -5.72 10.31
C ASP A 158 -29.22 -7.11 10.96
N ASN A 159 -28.95 -8.15 10.16
CA ASN A 159 -28.73 -9.51 10.68
C ASN A 159 -27.29 -9.76 11.17
N ASN A 160 -26.38 -8.82 10.96
CA ASN A 160 -25.03 -8.90 11.48
C ASN A 160 -24.97 -8.35 12.92
N PRO A 161 -24.02 -8.84 13.75
CA PRO A 161 -23.80 -8.24 15.06
C PRO A 161 -23.61 -6.72 14.94
N PRO A 162 -24.04 -5.90 15.94
CA PRO A 162 -24.05 -4.43 15.85
C PRO A 162 -22.69 -3.80 15.47
N GLN A 163 -21.59 -4.50 15.73
CA GLN A 163 -20.22 -4.09 15.41
C GLN A 163 -19.90 -4.17 13.91
N ILE A 164 -20.57 -5.06 13.18
CA ILE A 164 -20.42 -5.27 11.74
C ILE A 164 -21.36 -4.34 10.96
N GLN A 165 -22.56 -4.03 11.47
CA GLN A 165 -23.58 -3.18 10.82
C GLN A 165 -23.09 -1.80 10.32
N ASN A 166 -21.99 -1.27 10.84
CA ASN A 166 -21.37 -0.01 10.38
C ASN A 166 -19.95 -0.15 9.81
N SER A 167 -19.50 -1.39 9.54
CA SER A 167 -18.15 -1.64 9.07
C SER A 167 -18.03 -1.42 7.56
N LYS A 168 -17.46 -0.28 7.18
CA LYS A 168 -17.16 0.03 5.78
C LYS A 168 -16.09 -0.93 5.23
N PRO A 169 -16.21 -1.38 3.97
CA PRO A 169 -15.18 -2.17 3.33
C PRO A 169 -13.99 -1.33 2.88
N PHE A 170 -12.83 -1.97 2.80
CA PHE A 170 -11.57 -1.43 2.27
C PHE A 170 -10.96 -2.43 1.28
N GLU A 171 -10.18 -1.97 0.31
CA GLU A 171 -9.39 -2.87 -0.56
C GLU A 171 -7.89 -2.72 -0.28
N ILE A 172 -7.22 -3.83 0.05
CA ILE A 172 -5.77 -3.92 0.08
C ILE A 172 -5.28 -4.14 -1.35
N SER A 173 -4.41 -3.24 -1.81
CA SER A 173 -3.85 -3.28 -3.16
C SER A 173 -2.41 -2.78 -3.18
N ARG A 174 -1.74 -2.88 -4.34
CA ARG A 174 -0.41 -2.31 -4.58
C ARG A 174 0.65 -2.74 -3.56
N LEU A 175 0.60 -3.99 -3.08
CA LEU A 175 1.73 -4.57 -2.34
C LEU A 175 2.94 -4.60 -3.29
N ALA A 176 3.96 -3.83 -2.97
CA ALA A 176 5.21 -3.73 -3.71
C ALA A 176 6.37 -3.82 -2.72
N ILE A 177 7.21 -4.83 -2.88
CA ILE A 177 8.41 -5.07 -2.07
C ILE A 177 9.55 -5.19 -3.06
N LEU A 178 10.70 -4.57 -2.78
CA LEU A 178 11.90 -4.70 -3.58
C LEU A 178 12.30 -6.18 -3.75
N PRO A 179 12.71 -6.64 -4.96
CA PRO A 179 13.00 -8.05 -5.22
C PRO A 179 14.03 -8.68 -4.29
N GLU A 180 15.04 -7.92 -3.85
CA GLU A 180 16.04 -8.41 -2.90
C GLU A 180 15.48 -8.75 -1.51
N TYR A 181 14.24 -8.37 -1.20
CA TYR A 181 13.52 -8.72 0.03
C TYR A 181 12.41 -9.75 -0.17
N TRP A 182 12.35 -10.41 -1.33
CA TRP A 182 11.40 -11.50 -1.56
C TRP A 182 11.88 -12.79 -0.89
N CYS A 183 11.01 -13.44 -0.14
CA CYS A 183 11.28 -14.71 0.54
C CYS A 183 12.48 -14.71 1.52
N VAL A 184 12.92 -13.53 1.96
CA VAL A 184 14.01 -13.38 2.92
C VAL A 184 13.51 -13.46 4.37
N LYS A 185 14.42 -13.74 5.32
CA LYS A 185 14.09 -14.00 6.74
C LYS A 185 13.60 -12.77 7.50
N GLU A 186 13.89 -11.58 6.98
CA GLU A 186 13.55 -10.27 7.55
C GLU A 186 12.03 -10.06 7.66
N GLY A 187 11.24 -10.85 6.92
CA GLY A 187 9.79 -10.90 7.09
C GLY A 187 9.11 -9.57 6.78
N ILE A 188 9.56 -8.88 5.73
CA ILE A 188 9.02 -7.57 5.32
C ILE A 188 7.51 -7.64 5.11
N GLU A 189 7.04 -8.65 4.38
CA GLU A 189 5.61 -8.85 4.14
C GLU A 189 4.85 -9.07 5.45
N ASP A 190 5.39 -9.86 6.39
CA ASP A 190 4.79 -10.06 7.70
C ASP A 190 4.70 -8.78 8.51
N GLY A 191 5.72 -7.91 8.44
CA GLY A 191 5.68 -6.61 9.09
C GLY A 191 4.66 -5.67 8.46
N ILE A 192 4.48 -5.73 7.14
CA ILE A 192 3.40 -5.00 6.45
C ILE A 192 2.02 -5.50 6.91
N HIS A 193 1.83 -6.81 7.08
CA HIS A 193 0.60 -7.36 7.64
C HIS A 193 0.36 -6.88 9.07
N GLU A 194 1.38 -6.87 9.94
CA GLU A 194 1.26 -6.28 11.28
C GLU A 194 0.86 -4.80 11.21
N LEU A 195 1.45 -4.04 10.30
CA LEU A 195 1.13 -2.63 10.12
C LEU A 195 -0.32 -2.41 9.68
N ILE A 196 -0.86 -3.28 8.81
CA ILE A 196 -2.30 -3.25 8.44
C ILE A 196 -3.17 -3.49 9.67
N LEU A 197 -2.82 -4.44 10.54
CA LEU A 197 -3.57 -4.70 11.79
C LEU A 197 -3.51 -3.49 12.74
N LEU A 198 -2.35 -2.86 12.87
CA LEU A 198 -2.18 -1.69 13.74
C LEU A 198 -2.96 -0.47 13.21
N ASP A 199 -2.90 -0.21 11.90
CA ASP A 199 -3.70 0.82 11.23
C ASP A 199 -5.21 0.57 11.42
N ALA A 200 -5.64 -0.69 11.34
CA ALA A 200 -7.02 -1.06 11.58
C ALA A 200 -7.50 -0.77 13.01
N TRP A 201 -6.65 -1.01 14.01
CA TRP A 201 -6.96 -0.74 15.42
C TRP A 201 -6.85 0.75 15.79
N GLU A 202 -6.00 1.50 15.11
CA GLU A 202 -5.88 2.95 15.29
C GLU A 202 -7.06 3.70 14.67
N SER A 203 -7.62 3.20 13.58
CA SER A 203 -8.72 3.85 12.86
C SER A 203 -10.02 3.95 13.68
N ASN A 204 -10.75 5.05 13.51
CA ASN A 204 -12.06 5.27 14.13
C ASN A 204 -13.09 5.73 13.06
N PRO A 205 -14.11 4.92 12.74
CA PRO A 205 -14.36 3.57 13.23
C PRO A 205 -13.30 2.57 12.77
N ASN A 206 -13.15 1.46 13.49
CA ASN A 206 -12.19 0.41 13.16
C ASN A 206 -12.42 -0.14 11.74
N LYS A 207 -11.34 -0.28 10.97
CA LYS A 207 -11.34 -0.95 9.66
C LYS A 207 -11.44 -2.46 9.85
N ASN A 208 -12.61 -3.05 9.59
CA ASN A 208 -12.85 -4.47 9.85
C ASN A 208 -12.94 -5.34 8.60
N ILE A 209 -13.38 -4.79 7.46
CA ILE A 209 -13.66 -5.58 6.25
C ILE A 209 -12.63 -5.22 5.18
N TYR A 210 -11.82 -6.20 4.78
CA TYR A 210 -10.79 -6.02 3.76
C TYR A 210 -11.01 -6.95 2.58
N PHE A 211 -11.03 -6.39 1.39
CA PHE A 211 -10.93 -7.12 0.13
C PHE A 211 -9.49 -7.14 -0.36
N ILE A 212 -9.13 -8.20 -1.06
CA ILE A 212 -7.87 -8.29 -1.80
C ILE A 212 -8.08 -9.10 -3.07
N ALA A 213 -7.50 -8.62 -4.16
CA ALA A 213 -7.28 -9.43 -5.34
C ALA A 213 -5.83 -9.92 -5.34
N THR A 214 -5.63 -11.24 -5.43
CA THR A 214 -4.29 -11.83 -5.35
C THR A 214 -4.15 -13.01 -6.31
N HIS A 215 -2.91 -13.36 -6.65
CA HIS A 215 -2.64 -14.49 -7.53
C HIS A 215 -3.08 -15.82 -6.87
N PRO A 216 -3.70 -16.78 -7.58
CA PRO A 216 -4.20 -18.02 -6.97
C PRO A 216 -3.15 -18.80 -6.15
N ARG A 217 -1.87 -18.73 -6.54
CA ARG A 217 -0.74 -19.33 -5.80
C ARG A 217 -0.59 -18.84 -4.35
N THR A 218 -1.04 -17.63 -4.02
CA THR A 218 -0.97 -17.07 -2.66
C THR A 218 -2.19 -17.40 -1.81
N ARG A 219 -3.21 -18.09 -2.38
CA ARG A 219 -4.47 -18.42 -1.69
C ARG A 219 -4.25 -19.00 -0.30
N LYS A 220 -3.46 -20.07 -0.18
CA LYS A 220 -3.20 -20.73 1.12
C LYS A 220 -2.53 -19.80 2.14
N LYS A 221 -1.72 -18.84 1.68
CA LYS A 221 -1.10 -17.83 2.54
C LYS A 221 -2.17 -16.91 3.12
N TYR A 222 -3.04 -16.36 2.27
CA TYR A 222 -4.11 -15.45 2.73
C TYR A 222 -5.22 -16.16 3.50
N GLU A 223 -5.51 -17.43 3.21
CA GLU A 223 -6.43 -18.24 4.04
C GLU A 223 -5.94 -18.38 5.49
N ARG A 224 -4.62 -18.52 5.71
CA ARG A 224 -4.02 -18.51 7.07
C ARG A 224 -4.16 -17.15 7.76
N LEU A 225 -4.28 -16.08 6.99
CA LEU A 225 -4.56 -14.72 7.47
C LEU A 225 -6.07 -14.46 7.63
N GLY A 226 -6.90 -15.50 7.54
CA GLY A 226 -8.34 -15.41 7.75
C GLY A 226 -9.14 -14.96 6.52
N PHE A 227 -8.49 -14.69 5.40
CA PHE A 227 -9.20 -14.38 4.16
C PHE A 227 -9.96 -15.60 3.63
N LYS A 228 -11.12 -15.35 3.03
CA LYS A 228 -11.93 -16.36 2.34
C LYS A 228 -12.18 -15.89 0.92
N ILE A 229 -12.29 -16.83 -0.03
CA ILE A 229 -12.69 -16.48 -1.40
C ILE A 229 -14.07 -15.84 -1.37
N VAL A 230 -14.25 -14.75 -2.12
CA VAL A 230 -15.56 -14.13 -2.30
C VAL A 230 -16.43 -15.10 -3.09
N PRO A 231 -17.61 -15.53 -2.58
CA PRO A 231 -18.47 -16.46 -3.29
C PRO A 231 -18.80 -15.97 -4.71
N GLY A 232 -18.86 -16.89 -5.67
CA GLY A 232 -19.11 -16.56 -7.07
C GLY A 232 -17.91 -15.97 -7.83
N THR A 233 -16.79 -15.68 -7.14
CA THR A 233 -15.56 -15.25 -7.80
C THR A 233 -14.68 -16.46 -8.12
N SER A 234 -14.67 -16.86 -9.40
CA SER A 234 -13.71 -17.83 -9.92
C SER A 234 -12.36 -17.16 -10.19
N GLU A 235 -11.35 -17.95 -10.55
CA GLU A 235 -10.12 -17.38 -11.11
C GLU A 235 -10.44 -16.59 -12.38
N ARG A 236 -9.90 -15.37 -12.48
CA ARG A 236 -10.08 -14.47 -13.64
C ARG A 236 -8.77 -13.75 -13.94
N LEU A 237 -8.62 -13.28 -15.18
CA LEU A 237 -7.54 -12.35 -15.51
C LEU A 237 -7.86 -10.98 -14.91
N TYR A 238 -7.02 -10.53 -13.99
CA TYR A 238 -7.17 -9.24 -13.35
C TYR A 238 -7.06 -8.11 -14.36
N LYS A 239 -8.03 -7.20 -14.35
CA LYS A 239 -8.08 -6.12 -15.32
C LYS A 239 -6.81 -5.27 -15.20
N HIS A 240 -6.30 -4.80 -16.35
CA HIS A 240 -5.08 -3.99 -16.50
C HIS A 240 -3.75 -4.69 -16.23
N ILE A 241 -3.72 -5.80 -15.48
CA ILE A 241 -2.50 -6.56 -15.17
C ILE A 241 -2.37 -7.83 -16.04
N LYS A 242 -3.50 -8.34 -16.56
CA LYS A 242 -3.57 -9.57 -17.40
C LYS A 242 -2.94 -10.81 -16.72
N GLN A 243 -3.02 -10.87 -15.40
CA GLN A 243 -2.56 -12.01 -14.59
C GLN A 243 -3.74 -12.69 -13.93
N LEU A 244 -3.65 -14.00 -13.70
CA LEU A 244 -4.67 -14.71 -12.94
C LEU A 244 -4.76 -14.16 -11.52
N ALA A 245 -5.98 -13.94 -11.06
CA ALA A 245 -6.29 -13.51 -9.72
C ALA A 245 -7.53 -14.25 -9.18
N ILE A 246 -7.63 -14.25 -7.85
CA ILE A 246 -8.84 -14.56 -7.08
C ILE A 246 -9.20 -13.36 -6.20
N ALA A 247 -10.50 -13.16 -5.96
CA ALA A 247 -10.97 -12.20 -4.99
C ALA A 247 -11.14 -12.87 -3.63
N MET A 248 -10.62 -12.23 -2.58
CA MET A 248 -10.75 -12.71 -1.21
C MET A 248 -11.19 -11.58 -0.29
N VAL A 249 -11.90 -11.95 0.78
CA VAL A 249 -12.40 -11.04 1.81
C VAL A 249 -11.98 -11.51 3.20
N LEU A 250 -11.60 -10.56 4.05
CA LEU A 250 -11.27 -10.75 5.45
C LEU A 250 -12.23 -9.93 6.30
N ASN A 251 -12.82 -10.59 7.31
CA ASN A 251 -13.38 -9.91 8.47
C ASN A 251 -12.33 -9.97 9.59
N LEU A 252 -11.67 -8.84 9.82
CA LEU A 252 -10.55 -8.72 10.76
C LEU A 252 -10.98 -9.04 12.19
N GLU A 253 -12.16 -8.58 12.60
CA GLU A 253 -12.71 -8.83 13.94
C GLU A 253 -12.84 -10.34 14.24
N ASN A 254 -13.37 -11.10 13.27
CA ASN A 254 -13.46 -12.55 13.36
C ASN A 254 -12.09 -13.24 13.35
N TYR A 255 -11.13 -12.68 12.62
CA TYR A 255 -9.77 -13.22 12.56
C TYR A 255 -9.03 -13.03 13.88
N ILE A 256 -9.08 -11.84 14.48
CA ILE A 256 -8.38 -11.54 15.75
C ILE A 256 -8.97 -12.29 16.95
N LYS A 257 -10.25 -12.72 16.87
CA LYS A 257 -10.89 -13.58 17.89
C LYS A 257 -10.35 -15.01 17.92
N LYS A 258 -9.70 -15.47 16.84
CA LYS A 258 -9.08 -16.79 16.76
C LYS A 258 -7.59 -16.71 17.07
N PRO A 259 -6.97 -17.77 17.63
CA PRO A 259 -5.52 -17.83 17.77
C PRO A 259 -4.85 -17.60 16.40
N ASN A 260 -4.02 -16.57 16.32
CA ASN A 260 -3.31 -16.22 15.10
C ASN A 260 -1.93 -15.61 15.45
N PRO A 261 -0.94 -15.70 14.55
CA PRO A 261 0.43 -15.31 14.87
C PRO A 261 0.65 -13.79 14.95
N TYR A 262 -0.33 -12.96 14.61
CA TYR A 262 -0.16 -11.50 14.56
C TYR A 262 -0.77 -10.80 15.78
N SER A 263 -1.92 -11.25 16.29
CA SER A 263 -2.64 -10.54 17.35
C SER A 263 -1.79 -10.29 18.60
N GLU A 264 -1.06 -11.28 19.11
CA GLU A 264 -0.22 -11.08 20.31
C GLU A 264 0.97 -10.16 20.05
N ARG A 265 1.61 -10.27 18.87
CA ARG A 265 2.70 -9.37 18.47
C ARG A 265 2.21 -7.93 18.33
N CYS A 266 1.10 -7.72 17.62
CA CYS A 266 0.47 -6.42 17.44
C CYS A 266 0.04 -5.82 18.78
N LYS A 267 -0.60 -6.59 19.68
CA LYS A 267 -0.99 -6.11 21.02
C LYS A 267 0.22 -5.61 21.81
N ALA A 268 1.33 -6.33 21.78
CA ALA A 268 2.55 -5.97 22.50
C ALA A 268 3.15 -4.64 22.01
N ILE A 269 3.03 -4.33 20.71
CA ILE A 269 3.62 -3.10 20.12
C ILE A 269 2.61 -1.95 19.96
N PHE A 270 1.31 -2.19 20.04
CA PHE A 270 0.26 -1.22 19.70
C PHE A 270 0.36 0.09 20.48
N LYS A 271 0.57 0.03 21.80
CA LYS A 271 0.74 1.24 22.63
C LYS A 271 1.95 2.07 22.21
N SER A 272 3.07 1.42 21.84
CA SER A 272 4.25 2.13 21.35
C SER A 272 4.01 2.68 19.95
N TYR A 273 3.28 1.95 19.10
CA TYR A 273 2.91 2.38 17.76
C TYR A 273 2.06 3.65 17.81
N LEU A 274 0.98 3.70 18.61
CA LEU A 274 0.15 4.91 18.78
C LEU A 274 0.95 6.13 19.27
N LYS A 275 1.97 5.91 20.10
CA LYS A 275 2.83 6.99 20.60
C LYS A 275 3.83 7.49 19.55
N LYS A 276 4.37 6.60 18.71
CA LYS A 276 5.48 6.89 17.80
C LYS A 276 5.04 7.14 16.34
N GLY A 277 3.88 6.63 15.95
CA GLY A 277 3.44 6.53 14.55
C GLY A 277 4.16 5.43 13.75
N TYR A 278 4.94 4.57 14.41
CA TYR A 278 5.70 3.49 13.74
C TYR A 278 6.10 2.36 14.71
N PHE A 279 6.49 1.21 14.17
CA PHE A 279 7.19 0.16 14.90
C PHE A 279 8.46 -0.30 14.17
N GLU A 280 9.32 -1.05 14.87
CA GLU A 280 10.65 -1.41 14.40
C GLU A 280 10.89 -2.91 14.43
N ARG A 281 11.66 -3.42 13.46
CA ARG A 281 12.23 -4.77 13.46
C ARG A 281 13.74 -4.74 13.16
N LYS A 282 14.44 -5.80 13.57
CA LYS A 282 15.88 -6.01 13.31
C LYS A 282 16.06 -7.15 12.33
#